data_AF-A0A931P3W6-F1
#
_entry.id   AF-A0A931P3W6-F1
#
_cell.length_a   1.000
_cell.length_b   1.000
_cell.length_c   1.000
_cell.angle_alpha   90.00
_cell.angle_beta   90.00
_cell.angle_gamma   90.00
#
_symmetry.space_group_name_H-M   'P 1'
#
loop_
_entity.id
_entity.type
_entity.pdbx_description
1 polymer ?
#
loop_
_entity_poly.entity_id
_entity_poly.type
_entity_poly.pdbx_seq_one_letter_code
_entity_poly.pdbx_strand_id
1 'polypeptide(L)'
;MICPPLPRAPLVDDWMRRHAHRISFALHILGIPPTLVGVLLIPVYVGLLSVPIFLVALAAFTGGYALQFAGHWVDGTESGEMRWIKRQTRKILGRDDPEKK
;
A
#
# COMPACT_ATOMS: atom_id res chain seq x y z
N MET A 1 19.07 -26.84 -22.09
CA MET A 1 17.99 -27.02 -21.09
C MET A 1 17.64 -25.65 -20.55
N ILE A 2 16.38 -25.23 -20.65
CA ILE A 2 15.90 -23.98 -20.04
C ILE A 2 15.67 -24.31 -18.56
N CYS A 3 16.24 -23.53 -17.63
CA CYS A 3 15.94 -23.69 -16.21
C CYS A 3 14.43 -23.56 -15.99
N PRO A 4 13.81 -24.42 -15.15
CA PRO A 4 12.42 -24.22 -14.77
C PRO A 4 12.27 -22.87 -14.05
N PRO A 5 11.08 -22.25 -14.09
CA PRO A 5 10.84 -20.99 -13.41
C PRO A 5 11.10 -21.15 -11.91
N LEU A 6 11.78 -20.16 -11.32
CA LEU A 6 12.01 -20.12 -9.88
C LEU A 6 10.68 -20.04 -9.13
N PRO A 7 10.60 -20.63 -7.92
CA PRO A 7 9.43 -20.47 -7.06
C PRO A 7 9.22 -18.98 -6.73
N ARG A 8 7.96 -18.62 -6.50
CA ARG A 8 7.59 -17.26 -6.13
C ARG A 8 8.19 -16.92 -4.77
N ALA A 9 8.59 -15.66 -4.61
CA ALA A 9 9.03 -15.18 -3.31
C ALA A 9 7.84 -15.21 -2.33
N PRO A 10 8.05 -15.50 -1.03
CA PRO A 10 6.97 -15.52 -0.03
C PRO A 10 6.16 -14.22 0.03
N LEU A 11 6.77 -13.09 -0.32
CA LEU A 11 6.10 -11.79 -0.43
C LEU A 11 5.02 -11.79 -1.52
N VAL A 12 5.31 -12.40 -2.67
CA VAL A 12 4.37 -12.50 -3.80
C VAL A 12 3.22 -13.41 -3.42
N ASP A 13 3.49 -14.54 -2.73
CA ASP A 13 2.44 -15.44 -2.26
C ASP A 13 1.56 -14.78 -1.21
N ASP A 14 2.13 -14.03 -0.26
CA ASP A 14 1.35 -13.24 0.70
C ASP A 14 0.50 -12.17 0.02
N TRP A 15 1.06 -11.50 -0.99
CA TRP A 15 0.34 -10.50 -1.76
C TRP A 15 -0.83 -11.11 -2.53
N MET A 16 -0.61 -12.21 -3.26
CA MET A 16 -1.69 -12.86 -4.02
C MET A 16 -2.79 -13.40 -3.12
N ARG A 17 -2.45 -13.94 -1.94
CA ARG A 17 -3.47 -14.41 -0.97
C ARG A 17 -4.37 -13.28 -0.47
N ARG A 18 -3.84 -12.05 -0.36
CA ARG A 18 -4.58 -10.90 0.16
C ARG A 18 -5.29 -10.05 -0.89
N HIS A 19 -5.04 -10.33 -2.18
CA HIS A 19 -5.62 -9.62 -3.32
C HIS A 19 -6.23 -10.59 -4.33
N ALA A 20 -7.07 -11.49 -3.85
CA ALA A 20 -7.71 -12.50 -4.69
C ALA A 20 -8.90 -11.91 -5.48
N HIS A 21 -9.58 -10.90 -4.94
CA HIS A 21 -10.77 -10.35 -5.57
C HIS A 21 -10.42 -9.39 -6.71
N ARG A 22 -11.05 -9.59 -7.88
CA ARG A 22 -10.77 -8.81 -9.10
C ARG A 22 -11.06 -7.31 -8.93
N ILE A 23 -12.09 -6.95 -8.17
CA ILE A 23 -12.39 -5.53 -7.89
C ILE A 23 -11.31 -4.91 -7.03
N SER A 24 -10.83 -5.63 -6.00
CA SER A 24 -9.73 -5.11 -5.17
C SER A 24 -8.47 -4.90 -5.99
N PHE A 25 -8.12 -5.87 -6.85
CA PHE A 25 -6.99 -5.74 -7.76
C PHE A 25 -7.13 -4.53 -8.70
N ALA A 26 -8.32 -4.32 -9.29
CA ALA A 26 -8.57 -3.16 -10.14
C ALA A 26 -8.46 -1.83 -9.37
N LEU A 27 -9.02 -1.77 -8.15
CA LEU A 27 -8.92 -0.61 -7.28
C LEU A 27 -7.47 -0.28 -6.92
N HIS A 28 -6.63 -1.28 -6.71
CA HIS A 28 -5.19 -1.09 -6.49
C HIS A 28 -4.46 -0.61 -7.76
N ILE A 29 -4.75 -1.19 -8.93
CA ILE A 29 -4.18 -0.73 -10.20
C ILE A 29 -4.51 0.74 -10.45
N LEU A 30 -5.74 1.16 -10.13
CA LEU A 30 -6.17 2.54 -10.31
C LEU A 30 -5.68 3.47 -9.19
N GLY A 31 -5.52 2.97 -7.97
CA GLY A 31 -5.17 3.74 -6.79
C GLY A 31 -3.67 3.98 -6.61
N ILE A 32 -2.82 3.00 -6.93
CA ILE A 32 -1.36 3.12 -6.72
C ILE A 32 -0.74 4.26 -7.57
N PRO A 33 -1.02 4.38 -8.88
CA PRO A 33 -0.42 5.44 -9.70
C PRO A 33 -0.70 6.87 -9.18
N PRO A 34 -1.95 7.30 -8.91
CA PRO A 34 -2.20 8.64 -8.39
C PRO A 34 -1.62 8.84 -6.98
N THR A 35 -1.56 7.81 -6.12
CA THR A 35 -0.88 7.93 -4.84
C THR A 35 0.61 8.24 -5.01
N LEU A 36 1.29 7.52 -5.91
CA LEU A 36 2.70 7.77 -6.20
C LEU A 36 2.91 9.18 -6.80
N VAL A 37 2.07 9.58 -7.76
CA VAL A 37 2.12 10.92 -8.34
C VAL A 37 1.93 12.00 -7.27
N GLY A 38 0.98 11.82 -6.36
CA GLY A 38 0.73 12.75 -5.26
C GLY A 38 1.96 12.97 -4.38
N VAL A 39 2.67 11.89 -4.02
CA VAL A 39 3.94 11.98 -3.26
C VAL A 39 5.04 12.64 -4.09
N LEU A 40 5.19 12.26 -5.36
CA LEU A 40 6.24 12.78 -6.24
C LEU A 40 6.05 14.26 -6.60
N LEU A 41 4.84 14.81 -6.45
CA LEU A 41 4.58 16.24 -6.64
C LEU A 41 4.98 17.10 -5.43
N ILE A 42 5.28 16.52 -4.26
CA ILE A 42 5.65 17.29 -3.07
C ILE A 42 6.88 18.18 -3.31
N PRO A 43 8.01 17.69 -3.86
CA PRO A 43 9.16 18.55 -4.14
C PRO A 43 8.86 19.67 -5.14
N VAL A 44 8.00 19.40 -6.13
CA VAL A 44 7.58 20.39 -7.14
C VAL A 44 6.76 21.50 -6.49
N TYR A 45 5.80 21.13 -5.63
CA TYR A 45 5.05 22.08 -4.82
C TYR A 45 5.99 22.93 -3.96
N VAL A 46 6.91 22.31 -3.21
CA VAL A 46 7.83 23.02 -2.31
C VAL A 46 8.73 23.98 -3.09
N GLY A 47 9.24 23.57 -4.25
CA GLY A 47 10.11 24.40 -5.08
C GLY A 47 9.40 25.59 -5.73
N LEU A 48 8.11 25.45 -6.06
CA LEU A 48 7.32 26.50 -6.73
C LEU A 48 6.40 27.28 -5.79
N LEU A 49 6.23 26.82 -4.53
CA LEU A 49 5.21 27.28 -3.58
C LEU A 49 3.80 27.39 -4.19
N SER A 50 3.48 26.48 -5.12
CA SER A 50 2.28 26.56 -5.94
C SER A 50 1.10 25.87 -5.27
N VAL A 51 0.10 26.66 -4.84
CA VAL A 51 -1.15 26.15 -4.26
C VAL A 51 -1.89 25.19 -5.20
N PRO A 52 -2.03 25.46 -6.52
CA PRO A 52 -2.63 24.49 -7.43
C PRO A 52 -1.94 23.13 -7.44
N ILE A 53 -0.60 23.11 -7.45
CA ILE A 53 0.18 21.86 -7.44
C ILE A 53 -0.02 21.13 -6.12
N PHE A 54 -0.05 21.86 -4.99
CA PHE A 54 -0.37 21.28 -3.69
C PHE A 54 -1.75 20.59 -3.70
N LEU A 55 -2.77 21.25 -4.23
CA LEU A 55 -4.12 20.68 -4.28
C LEU A 55 -4.19 19.44 -5.18
N VAL A 56 -3.52 19.45 -6.33
CA VAL A 56 -3.41 18.27 -7.20
C VAL A 56 -2.67 17.14 -6.50
N ALA A 57 -1.54 17.43 -5.85
CA ALA A 57 -0.76 16.45 -5.11
C ALA A 57 -1.57 15.82 -3.98
N LEU A 58 -2.27 16.65 -3.20
CA LEU A 58 -3.11 16.22 -2.09
C LEU A 58 -4.29 15.36 -2.57
N ALA A 59 -4.99 15.78 -3.63
CA ALA A 59 -6.11 15.04 -4.18
C ALA A 59 -5.67 13.71 -4.81
N ALA A 60 -4.56 13.70 -5.56
CA ALA A 60 -4.01 12.48 -6.15
C ALA A 60 -3.56 11.49 -5.05
N PHE A 61 -2.86 11.98 -4.03
CA PHE A 61 -2.45 11.17 -2.90
C PHE A 61 -3.64 10.57 -2.16
N THR A 62 -4.54 11.42 -1.66
CA THR A 62 -5.66 10.98 -0.82
C THR A 62 -6.68 10.15 -1.60
N GLY A 63 -7.02 10.55 -2.83
CA GLY A 63 -7.93 9.82 -3.70
C GLY A 63 -7.39 8.45 -4.09
N GLY A 64 -6.12 8.38 -4.52
CA GLY A 64 -5.48 7.11 -4.85
C GLY A 64 -5.37 6.18 -3.63
N TYR A 65 -5.08 6.75 -2.46
CA TYR A 65 -4.93 5.98 -1.23
C TYR A 65 -6.28 5.44 -0.74
N ALA A 66 -7.34 6.24 -0.84
CA ALA A 66 -8.70 5.81 -0.54
C ALA A 66 -9.14 4.64 -1.42
N LEU A 67 -8.81 4.63 -2.71
CA LEU A 67 -9.11 3.51 -3.61
C LEU A 67 -8.40 2.22 -3.17
N GLN A 68 -7.15 2.30 -2.74
CA GLN A 68 -6.41 1.13 -2.23
C GLN A 68 -7.05 0.57 -0.96
N PHE A 69 -7.43 1.44 -0.01
CA PHE A 69 -8.15 1.03 1.20
C PHE A 69 -9.52 0.43 0.89
N ALA A 70 -10.23 0.96 -0.10
CA ALA A 70 -11.48 0.37 -0.57
C ALA A 70 -11.25 -1.03 -1.17
N GLY A 71 -10.14 -1.25 -1.88
CA GLY A 71 -9.75 -2.58 -2.36
C GLY A 71 -9.55 -3.57 -1.21
N HIS A 72 -8.77 -3.18 -0.20
CA HIS A 72 -8.60 -3.98 1.01
C HIS A 72 -9.90 -4.27 1.76
N TRP A 73 -10.80 -3.29 1.83
CA TRP A 73 -12.13 -3.48 2.41
C TRP A 73 -12.97 -4.50 1.63
N VAL A 74 -12.92 -4.48 0.30
CA VAL A 74 -13.60 -5.47 -0.55
C VAL A 74 -13.04 -6.88 -0.36
N ASP A 75 -11.72 -7.03 -0.21
CA ASP A 75 -11.10 -8.33 0.08
C ASP A 75 -11.29 -8.77 1.55
N GLY A 76 -11.73 -7.88 2.44
CA GLY A 76 -11.74 -8.12 3.88
C GLY A 76 -10.34 -8.28 4.48
N THR A 77 -9.30 -7.78 3.80
CA THR A 77 -7.90 -7.92 4.20
C THR A 77 -7.36 -6.65 4.83
N GLU A 78 -6.37 -6.79 5.71
CA GLU A 78 -5.69 -5.63 6.27
C GLU A 78 -4.66 -5.06 5.30
N SER A 79 -4.59 -3.73 5.25
CA SER A 79 -3.55 -3.02 4.51
C SER A 79 -2.17 -3.28 5.11
N GLY A 80 -1.13 -3.13 4.28
CA GLY A 80 0.25 -3.28 4.71
C GLY A 80 0.63 -2.31 5.82
N GLU A 81 0.15 -1.05 5.75
CA GLU A 81 0.41 -0.03 6.75
C GLU A 81 -0.25 -0.38 8.08
N MET A 82 -1.49 -0.84 8.07
CA MET A 82 -2.18 -1.24 9.29
C MET A 82 -1.49 -2.42 9.98
N ARG A 83 -1.05 -3.43 9.20
CA ARG A 83 -0.24 -4.54 9.73
C ARG A 83 1.06 -4.06 10.34
N TRP A 84 1.74 -3.10 9.71
CA TRP A 84 2.97 -2.53 10.22
C TRP A 84 2.73 -1.73 11.51
N ILE A 85 1.70 -0.86 11.54
CA ILE A 85 1.31 -0.08 12.73
C ILE A 85 1.00 -1.02 13.89
N LYS A 86 0.12 -2.03 13.69
CA LYS A 86 -0.20 -3.03 14.72
C LYS A 86 1.05 -3.73 15.25
N ARG A 87 1.99 -4.08 14.37
CA ARG A 87 3.27 -4.68 14.76
C ARG A 87 4.10 -3.74 15.62
N GLN A 88 4.23 -2.46 15.27
CA GLN A 88 4.97 -1.51 16.10
C GLN A 88 4.27 -1.23 17.43
N THR A 89 2.95 -1.07 17.43
CA THR A 89 2.17 -0.85 18.65
C THR A 89 2.33 -2.02 19.62
N ARG A 90 2.31 -3.27 19.14
CA ARG A 90 2.56 -4.45 20.00
C ARG A 90 3.95 -4.43 20.65
N LYS A 91 4.99 -4.09 19.88
CA LYS A 91 6.36 -3.94 20.39
C LYS A 91 6.46 -2.84 21.46
N ILE A 92 5.86 -1.67 21.19
CA ILE A 92 5.87 -0.53 22.13
C ILE A 92 5.19 -0.91 23.45
N LEU A 93 4.09 -1.65 23.38
CA LEU A 93 3.35 -2.10 24.56
C LEU A 93 4.00 -3.29 25.30
N GLY A 94 5.18 -3.75 24.87
CA GLY A 94 5.85 -4.91 25.47
C GLY A 94 5.05 -6.21 25.35
N ARG A 95 4.12 -6.29 24.39
CA ARG A 95 3.25 -7.45 24.15
C ARG A 95 3.82 -8.37 23.06
N ASP A 96 5.14 -8.51 23.01
CA ASP A 96 5.74 -9.46 22.09
C ASP A 96 5.26 -10.87 22.47
N ASP A 97 4.56 -11.49 21.52
CA ASP A 97 4.05 -12.85 21.59
C ASP A 97 5.23 -13.81 21.80
N PRO A 98 5.21 -14.72 22.81
CA PRO A 98 6.32 -15.64 23.11
C PRO A 98 6.63 -16.67 22.02
N GLU A 99 5.97 -16.64 20.86
CA GLU A 99 6.10 -17.65 19.79
C GLU A 99 7.19 -17.33 18.75
N LYS A 100 8.38 -16.93 19.22
CA LYS A 100 9.63 -17.07 18.47
C LYS A 100 10.68 -17.79 19.31
N LYS A 101 10.53 -19.09 19.40
CA LYS A 101 11.61 -20.05 19.62
C LYS A 101 11.73 -20.94 18.41
#